data_AF-A0A1J3JNM8-F1
#
_entry.id   AF-A0A1J3JNM8-F1
#
_cell.length_a   1.000
_cell.length_b   1.000
_cell.length_c   1.000
_cell.angle_alpha   90.00
_cell.angle_beta   90.00
_cell.angle_gamma   90.00
#
_symmetry.space_group_name_H-M   'P 1'
#
loop_
_entity.id
_entity.type
_entity.pdbx_description
1 polymer ?
#
loop_
_entity_poly.entity_id
_entity_poly.type
_entity_poly.pdbx_seq_one_letter_code
_entity_poly.pdbx_strand_id
1 'polypeptide(L)'
;KGGFSFDLCKRNDMLAQKGLKAPGFLKTGTTIVGLIFQDGVILGADTRATEGPIVADKNCEKIHYMAPNIYCCGAGTAADTEAVTDM
;
A
#
# COMPACT_ATOMS: atom_id res chain seq x y z
N LYS A 1 12.39 -11.53 18.96
CA LYS A 1 10.93 -11.28 19.07
C LYS A 1 10.65 -9.90 18.49
N GLY A 2 10.31 -9.83 17.21
CA GLY A 2 9.85 -8.59 16.56
C GLY A 2 8.34 -8.64 16.46
N GLY A 3 7.66 -7.58 16.89
CA GLY A 3 6.22 -7.42 16.78
C GLY A 3 5.90 -5.99 16.36
N PHE A 4 4.63 -5.72 16.05
CA PHE A 4 4.17 -4.37 15.73
C PHE A 4 4.35 -3.44 16.94
N SER A 5 5.16 -2.38 16.79
CA SER A 5 5.23 -1.29 17.77
C SER A 5 4.21 -0.21 17.40
N PHE A 6 3.35 0.12 18.37
CA PHE A 6 2.34 1.16 18.24
C PHE A 6 2.73 2.45 18.97
N ASP A 7 4.00 2.58 19.38
CA ASP A 7 4.47 3.76 20.11
C ASP A 7 4.35 5.04 19.26
N LEU A 8 4.48 4.90 17.94
CA LEU A 8 4.30 5.99 16.97
C LEU A 8 2.84 6.47 16.90
N CYS A 9 1.85 5.60 17.14
CA CYS A 9 0.44 6.00 17.17
C CYS A 9 0.18 6.99 18.29
N LYS A 10 0.61 6.66 19.52
CA LYS A 10 0.47 7.54 20.70
C LYS A 10 1.17 8.89 20.50
N ARG A 11 2.36 8.89 19.91
CA ARG A 11 3.09 10.12 19.57
C ARG A 11 2.31 10.99 18.60
N ASN A 12 1.77 10.38 17.53
CA ASN A 12 1.02 11.11 16.51
C ASN A 12 -0.27 11.72 17.08
N ASP A 13 -0.97 11.02 17.98
CA ASP A 13 -2.16 11.54 18.68
C ASP A 13 -1.81 12.77 19.53
N MET A 14 -0.70 12.71 20.28
CA MET A 14 -0.22 13.84 21.09
C MET A 14 0.16 15.05 20.21
N LEU A 15 0.81 14.82 19.07
CA LEU A 15 1.16 15.89 18.13
C LEU A 15 -0.08 16.54 17.52
N ALA A 16 -1.09 15.74 17.17
CA ALA A 16 -2.38 16.24 16.68
C ALA A 16 -3.08 17.12 17.73
N GLN A 17 -3.11 16.69 19.00
CA GLN A 17 -3.66 17.50 20.10
C GLN A 17 -2.92 18.82 20.31
N LYS A 18 -1.61 18.86 20.03
CA LYS A 18 -0.80 20.10 20.07
C LYS A 18 -0.96 20.99 18.83
N GLY A 19 -1.88 20.66 17.93
CA GLY A 19 -2.19 21.47 16.75
C GLY A 19 -1.30 21.19 15.54
N LEU A 20 -0.47 20.15 15.57
CA LEU A 20 0.30 19.72 14.40
C LEU A 20 -0.65 19.06 13.40
N LYS A 21 -0.77 19.64 12.20
CA LYS A 21 -1.59 19.07 11.13
C LYS A 21 -0.86 17.89 10.51
N ALA A 22 -1.57 16.77 10.38
CA ALA A 22 -1.07 15.64 9.60
C ALA A 22 -0.82 16.07 8.14
N PRO A 23 0.23 15.54 7.49
CA PRO A 23 0.43 15.75 6.07
C PRO A 23 -0.78 15.22 5.29
N GLY A 24 -1.10 15.86 4.16
CA GLY A 24 -2.17 15.40 3.28
C GLY A 24 -1.86 13.99 2.74
N PHE A 25 -2.91 13.22 2.43
CA PHE A 25 -2.74 11.93 1.78
C PHE A 25 -2.31 12.14 0.32
N LEU A 26 -1.36 11.34 -0.15
CA LEU A 26 -1.00 11.30 -1.56
C LEU A 26 -2.00 10.40 -2.30
N LYS A 27 -2.80 10.98 -3.19
CA LYS A 27 -3.71 10.21 -4.03
C LYS A 27 -2.95 9.66 -5.24
N THR A 28 -2.70 8.36 -5.26
CA THR A 28 -1.88 7.70 -6.29
C THR A 28 -2.71 7.16 -7.46
N GLY A 29 -4.04 7.16 -7.35
CA GLY A 29 -4.94 6.70 -8.41
C GLY A 29 -5.08 5.18 -8.51
N THR A 30 -4.32 4.43 -7.72
CA THR A 30 -4.37 2.97 -7.56
C THR A 30 -5.42 2.57 -6.52
N THR A 31 -6.18 1.51 -6.79
CA THR A 31 -7.08 0.89 -5.81
C THR A 31 -6.76 -0.59 -5.69
N ILE A 32 -6.49 -1.04 -4.46
CA ILE A 32 -6.26 -2.43 -4.10
C ILE A 32 -7.29 -2.86 -3.06
N VAL A 33 -7.72 -4.12 -3.11
CA VAL A 33 -8.73 -4.70 -2.22
C VAL A 33 -8.26 -6.09 -1.78
N GLY A 34 -8.47 -6.40 -0.51
CA GLY A 34 -8.29 -7.74 0.05
C GLY A 34 -9.56 -8.19 0.76
N LEU A 35 -9.93 -9.46 0.61
CA LEU A 35 -11.04 -10.08 1.34
C LEU A 35 -10.62 -11.47 1.84
N ILE A 36 -11.19 -11.86 2.97
CA ILE A 36 -10.97 -13.17 3.59
C ILE A 36 -12.24 -14.00 3.38
N PHE A 37 -12.10 -15.25 2.96
CA PHE A 37 -13.19 -16.23 2.86
C PHE A 37 -12.81 -17.50 3.64
N GLN A 38 -13.71 -18.49 3.66
CA GLN A 38 -13.59 -19.67 4.53
C GLN A 38 -12.22 -20.37 4.47
N ASP A 39 -11.66 -20.52 3.26
CA ASP A 39 -10.45 -21.32 3.02
C ASP A 39 -9.30 -20.50 2.40
N GLY A 40 -9.35 -19.17 2.49
CA GLY A 40 -8.29 -18.34 1.91
C GLY A 40 -8.58 -16.85 1.84
N VAL A 41 -7.85 -16.18 0.95
CA VAL A 41 -7.95 -14.74 0.70
C VAL A 41 -8.05 -14.47 -0.80
N ILE A 42 -8.71 -13.37 -1.18
CA ILE A 42 -8.67 -12.82 -2.53
C ILE A 42 -8.02 -11.45 -2.47
N LEU A 43 -7.07 -11.21 -3.37
CA LEU A 43 -6.44 -9.92 -3.62
C LEU A 43 -6.89 -9.43 -5.00
N GLY A 44 -7.33 -8.18 -5.07
CA GLY A 44 -7.71 -7.52 -6.32
C GLY A 44 -7.03 -6.17 -6.44
N ALA A 45 -6.58 -5.83 -7.64
CA ALA A 45 -5.99 -4.54 -7.97
C ALA A 45 -6.46 -4.09 -9.35
N ASP A 46 -6.53 -2.77 -9.55
CA ASP A 46 -6.66 -2.22 -10.90
C ASP A 46 -5.32 -2.32 -11.66
N THR A 47 -5.34 -2.15 -12.98
CA THR A 47 -4.13 -2.27 -13.84
C THR A 47 -3.64 -0.92 -14.38
N ARG A 48 -4.35 0.16 -14.11
CA ARG A 48 -3.96 1.51 -14.56
C ARG A 48 -2.83 2.05 -13.68
N ALA A 49 -1.77 2.56 -14.29
CA ALA A 49 -0.73 3.36 -13.64
C ALA A 49 -0.68 4.76 -14.27
N THR A 50 -0.51 5.79 -13.44
CA THR A 50 -0.51 7.19 -13.86
C THR A 50 0.75 7.92 -13.43
N GLU A 51 1.29 8.75 -14.31
CA GLU A 51 2.31 9.76 -14.00
C GLU A 51 1.63 11.13 -13.96
N GLY A 52 1.29 11.58 -12.75
CA GLY A 52 0.43 12.75 -12.57
C GLY A 52 -0.94 12.54 -13.23
N PRO A 53 -1.38 13.42 -14.15
CA PRO A 53 -2.69 13.29 -14.80
C PRO A 53 -2.71 12.32 -16.00
N ILE A 54 -1.56 11.76 -16.41
CA ILE A 54 -1.44 10.95 -17.63
C ILE A 54 -1.43 9.47 -17.27
N VAL A 55 -2.19 8.64 -18.01
CA VAL A 55 -2.08 7.18 -17.92
C VAL A 55 -0.81 6.73 -18.63
N ALA A 56 0.19 6.33 -17.86
CA ALA A 56 1.49 5.86 -18.36
C ALA A 56 1.41 4.39 -18.81
N ASP A 57 0.68 3.57 -18.06
CA ASP A 57 0.43 2.16 -18.39
C ASP A 57 -1.02 1.78 -18.06
N LYS A 58 -1.63 0.99 -18.94
CA LYS A 58 -2.99 0.46 -18.78
C LYS A 58 -3.01 -0.95 -18.18
N ASN A 59 -1.87 -1.65 -18.21
CA ASN A 59 -1.73 -3.06 -17.86
C ASN A 59 -0.60 -3.30 -16.83
N CYS A 60 -0.38 -2.33 -15.94
CA CYS A 60 0.61 -2.46 -14.88
C CYS A 60 0.14 -3.49 -13.83
N GLU A 61 0.99 -4.49 -13.56
CA GLU A 61 0.78 -5.45 -12.50
C GLU A 61 1.11 -4.84 -11.13
N LYS A 62 0.24 -5.07 -10.15
CA LYS A 62 0.39 -4.53 -8.77
C LYS A 62 0.32 -5.60 -7.70
N ILE A 63 0.21 -6.87 -8.10
CA ILE A 63 0.11 -8.02 -7.21
C ILE A 63 1.41 -8.80 -7.38
N HIS A 64 2.29 -8.67 -6.39
CA HIS A 64 3.64 -9.21 -6.41
C HIS A 64 3.67 -10.56 -5.69
N TYR A 65 4.39 -11.51 -6.27
CA TYR A 65 4.65 -12.81 -5.64
C TYR A 65 5.66 -12.64 -4.51
N MET A 66 5.37 -13.20 -3.33
CA MET A 66 6.32 -13.21 -2.21
C MET A 66 6.78 -14.64 -1.88
N ALA A 67 5.85 -15.59 -1.87
CA ALA A 67 6.09 -17.00 -1.55
C ALA A 67 4.94 -17.88 -2.09
N PRO A 68 5.04 -19.23 -2.06
CA PRO A 68 4.02 -20.12 -2.63
C PRO A 68 2.60 -19.89 -2.12
N ASN A 69 2.44 -19.32 -0.93
CA ASN A 69 1.16 -19.01 -0.28
C ASN A 69 1.05 -17.55 0.17
N ILE A 70 1.91 -16.65 -0.31
CA ILE A 70 1.93 -15.23 0.10
C ILE A 70 2.12 -14.33 -1.13
N TYR A 71 1.24 -13.35 -1.26
CA TYR A 71 1.29 -12.30 -2.27
C TYR A 71 1.11 -10.94 -1.59
N CYS A 72 1.63 -9.88 -2.22
CA CYS A 72 1.56 -8.52 -1.74
C CYS A 72 0.96 -7.60 -2.81
N CYS A 73 0.13 -6.63 -2.43
CA CYS A 73 -0.36 -5.61 -3.35
C CYS A 73 0.33 -4.27 -3.09
N GLY A 74 0.90 -3.65 -4.14
CA GLY A 74 1.55 -2.35 -4.07
C GLY A 74 0.60 -1.18 -4.35
N ALA A 75 0.64 -0.14 -3.51
CA ALA A 75 0.04 1.16 -3.79
C ALA A 75 0.91 2.28 -3.22
N GLY A 76 0.99 3.40 -3.93
CA GLY A 76 1.94 4.46 -3.59
C GLY A 76 2.83 4.79 -4.78
N THR A 77 4.07 5.16 -4.50
CA THR A 77 5.12 5.28 -5.52
C THR A 77 5.46 3.90 -6.07
N ALA A 78 5.27 3.68 -7.37
CA ALA A 78 5.46 2.36 -7.99
C ALA A 78 6.89 1.82 -7.82
N ALA A 79 7.91 2.68 -7.97
CA ALA A 79 9.31 2.27 -7.81
C ALA A 79 9.65 1.80 -6.38
N ASP A 80 9.07 2.45 -5.37
CA ASP A 80 9.28 2.08 -3.97
C ASP A 80 8.62 0.73 -3.66
N THR A 81 7.41 0.50 -4.19
CA THR A 81 6.71 -0.78 -3.97
C THR A 81 7.46 -1.92 -4.63
N GLU A 82 7.90 -1.77 -5.87
CA GLU A 82 8.65 -2.79 -6.60
C GLU A 82 9.95 -3.13 -5.88
N ALA A 83 10.74 -2.11 -5.52
CA ALA A 83 12.04 -2.32 -4.89
C ALA A 83 11.95 -3.03 -3.52
N VAL A 84 10.85 -2.86 -2.80
CA VAL A 84 10.63 -3.53 -1.50
C VAL A 84 10.10 -4.94 -1.68
N THR A 85 9.33 -5.22 -2.74
CA THR A 85 8.77 -6.56 -2.99
C THR A 85 9.70 -7.49 -3.75
N ASP A 86 10.69 -6.94 -4.47
CA ASP A 86 11.71 -7.71 -5.22
C ASP A 86 12.88 -8.24 -4.37
N MET A 87 12.95 -7.90 -3.08
CA MET A 87 13.99 -8.39 -2.16
C MET A 87 13.72 -9.81 -1.65
#